data_AF-A0AAW0NGB8-F1
#
_entry.id   AF-A0AAW0NGB8-F1
#
_cell.length_a   1.000
_cell.length_b   1.000
_cell.length_c   1.000
_cell.angle_alpha   90.00
_cell.angle_beta   90.00
_cell.angle_gamma   90.00
#
_symmetry.space_group_name_H-M   'P 1'
#
loop_
_entity.id
_entity.type
_entity.pdbx_description
1 polymer ?
#
loop_
_entity_poly.entity_id
_entity_poly.type
_entity_poly.pdbx_seq_one_letter_code
_entity_poly.pdbx_strand_id
1 'polypeptide(L)'
;MFDEDDIEGLGEELYNRIYAQHKETAGKLTGMLLELPFAVLVQLLQDETQLTAAVNKAHKTLQEAQEPSKVKLIPEDNASTSSDSLGEQLFELVELYNTGHSQKITGMLLEQQKDSVINLLSDSKLLDEQINQALETLKELFSLVKQINQDHANDITGMLLEMDQTALNQILCDRSMLEAAVQKALSALTSDTTAK
;
A
#
# COMPACT_ATOMS: atom_id res chain seq x y z
N MET A 1 5.04 -23.17 -43.03
CA MET A 1 3.91 -22.23 -42.98
C MET A 1 2.97 -22.88 -42.01
N PHE A 2 2.72 -22.26 -40.86
CA PHE A 2 1.76 -22.83 -39.91
C PHE A 2 0.37 -22.53 -40.49
N ASP A 3 -0.45 -23.54 -40.66
CA ASP A 3 -1.86 -23.40 -41.04
C ASP A 3 -2.70 -23.27 -39.76
N GLU A 4 -3.89 -22.66 -39.82
CA GLU A 4 -4.75 -22.46 -38.63
C GLU A 4 -5.16 -23.76 -37.93
N ASP A 5 -5.08 -24.90 -38.63
CA ASP A 5 -5.30 -26.24 -38.09
C ASP A 5 -4.07 -26.83 -37.35
N ASP A 6 -2.88 -26.23 -37.47
CA ASP A 6 -1.61 -26.69 -36.84
C ASP A 6 -1.36 -26.06 -35.45
N ILE A 7 -2.41 -25.77 -34.69
CA ILE A 7 -2.31 -25.23 -33.32
C ILE A 7 -1.55 -26.18 -32.39
N GLU A 8 -1.68 -27.49 -32.57
CA GLU A 8 -0.94 -28.49 -31.77
C GLU A 8 0.58 -28.39 -31.99
N GLY A 9 1.01 -28.22 -33.24
CA GLY A 9 2.43 -28.05 -33.57
C GLY A 9 3.00 -26.70 -33.09
N LEU A 10 2.20 -25.63 -33.18
CA LEU A 10 2.54 -24.33 -32.58
C LEU A 10 2.69 -24.43 -31.06
N GLY A 11 1.77 -25.14 -30.40
CA GLY A 11 1.80 -25.36 -28.97
C GLY A 11 3.05 -26.10 -28.51
N GLU A 12 3.48 -27.12 -29.26
CA GLU A 12 4.70 -27.87 -28.95
C GLU A 12 5.96 -27.01 -29.08
N GLU A 13 6.07 -26.19 -30.14
CA GLU A 13 7.19 -25.26 -30.33
C GLU A 13 7.21 -24.18 -29.25
N LEU A 14 6.05 -23.61 -28.92
CA LEU A 14 5.91 -22.62 -27.86
C LEU A 14 6.28 -23.21 -26.49
N TYR A 15 5.83 -24.44 -26.20
CA TYR A 15 6.18 -25.17 -24.99
C TYR A 15 7.68 -25.39 -24.88
N ASN A 16 8.36 -25.84 -25.93
CA ASN A 16 9.80 -26.07 -25.91
C ASN A 16 10.59 -24.79 -25.61
N ARG A 17 10.17 -23.65 -26.19
CA ARG A 17 10.76 -22.33 -25.92
C ARG A 17 10.55 -21.90 -24.47
N ILE A 18 9.33 -22.04 -23.95
CA ILE A 18 8.99 -21.65 -22.57
C ILE A 18 9.65 -22.59 -21.57
N TYR A 19 9.70 -23.89 -21.86
CA TYR A 19 10.31 -24.92 -21.00
C TYR A 19 11.80 -24.69 -20.78
N ALA A 20 12.51 -24.13 -21.77
CA ALA A 20 13.91 -23.76 -21.59
C ALA A 20 14.12 -22.72 -20.47
N GLN A 21 13.15 -21.83 -20.24
CA GLN A 21 13.22 -20.73 -19.27
C GLN A 21 12.39 -20.96 -18.00
N HIS A 22 11.23 -21.61 -18.10
CA HIS A 22 10.20 -21.74 -17.05
C HIS A 22 9.68 -23.18 -16.94
N LYS A 23 10.57 -24.15 -16.68
CA LYS A 23 10.27 -25.60 -16.65
C LYS A 23 9.02 -26.00 -15.86
N GLU A 24 8.83 -25.41 -14.68
CA GLU A 24 7.78 -25.80 -13.74
C GLU A 24 6.39 -25.27 -14.14
N THR A 25 6.35 -24.09 -14.78
CA THR A 25 5.10 -23.43 -15.17
C THR A 25 4.84 -23.48 -16.68
N ALA A 26 5.76 -24.05 -17.46
CA ALA A 26 5.71 -24.09 -18.92
C ALA A 26 4.39 -24.66 -19.46
N GLY A 27 3.88 -25.75 -18.89
CA GLY A 27 2.61 -26.34 -19.35
C GLY A 27 1.41 -25.40 -19.17
N LYS A 28 1.33 -24.72 -18.02
CA LYS A 28 0.25 -23.77 -17.72
C LYS A 28 0.38 -22.49 -18.54
N LEU A 29 1.60 -21.95 -18.66
CA LEU A 29 1.89 -20.77 -19.46
C LEU A 29 1.58 -21.00 -20.93
N THR A 30 1.98 -22.15 -21.47
CA THR A 30 1.69 -22.53 -22.86
C THR A 30 0.19 -22.66 -23.07
N GLY A 31 -0.53 -23.32 -22.15
CA GLY A 31 -1.99 -23.41 -22.22
C GLY A 31 -2.68 -22.05 -22.26
N MET A 32 -2.28 -21.11 -21.39
CA MET A 32 -2.83 -19.75 -21.37
C MET A 32 -2.49 -18.96 -22.64
N LEU A 33 -1.29 -19.15 -23.19
CA LEU A 33 -0.90 -18.47 -24.43
C LEU A 33 -1.64 -19.07 -25.64
N LEU A 34 -1.91 -20.38 -25.64
CA LEU A 34 -2.69 -21.06 -26.69
C LEU A 34 -4.16 -20.61 -26.74
N GLU A 35 -4.66 -19.93 -25.71
CA GLU A 35 -5.97 -19.25 -25.78
C GLU A 35 -5.93 -17.95 -26.60
N LEU A 36 -4.74 -17.47 -26.99
CA LEU A 36 -4.60 -16.31 -27.87
C LEU A 36 -4.86 -16.67 -29.34
N PRO A 37 -5.29 -15.71 -30.18
CA PRO A 37 -5.53 -15.94 -31.59
C PRO A 37 -4.27 -16.44 -32.31
N PHE A 38 -4.45 -17.33 -33.30
CA PHE A 38 -3.37 -17.91 -34.12
C PHE A 38 -2.38 -16.88 -34.66
N ALA A 39 -2.87 -15.74 -35.18
CA ALA A 39 -2.03 -14.66 -35.68
C ALA A 39 -1.05 -14.11 -34.62
N VAL A 40 -1.49 -14.06 -33.35
CA VAL A 40 -0.67 -13.62 -32.22
C VAL A 40 0.37 -14.67 -31.87
N LEU A 41 0.00 -15.95 -31.85
CA LEU A 41 0.92 -17.07 -31.58
C LEU A 41 2.08 -17.12 -32.59
N VAL A 42 1.76 -16.98 -33.88
CA VAL A 42 2.75 -16.93 -34.96
C VAL A 42 3.68 -15.72 -34.82
N GLN A 43 3.15 -14.57 -34.38
CA GLN A 43 3.95 -13.37 -34.12
C GLN A 43 4.88 -13.56 -32.92
N LEU A 44 4.42 -14.21 -31.85
CA LEU A 44 5.22 -14.51 -30.67
C LEU A 44 6.39 -15.46 -31.00
N LEU A 45 6.19 -16.46 -31.86
CA LEU A 45 7.28 -17.34 -32.27
C LEU A 45 8.31 -16.66 -33.18
N GLN A 46 7.91 -15.62 -33.91
CA GLN A 46 8.82 -14.82 -34.73
C GLN A 46 9.61 -13.79 -33.92
N ASP A 47 9.08 -13.35 -32.79
CA ASP A 47 9.66 -12.29 -31.97
C ASP A 47 9.85 -12.76 -30.52
N GLU A 48 11.10 -13.10 -30.20
CA GLU A 48 11.50 -13.59 -28.88
C GLU A 48 11.21 -12.57 -27.76
N THR A 49 11.30 -11.26 -28.04
CA THR A 49 11.02 -10.24 -27.03
C THR A 49 9.54 -10.15 -26.69
N GLN A 50 8.68 -10.29 -27.71
CA GLN A 50 7.23 -10.35 -27.51
C GLN A 50 6.84 -11.66 -26.82
N LEU A 51 7.48 -12.79 -27.15
CA LEU A 51 7.29 -14.06 -26.45
C LEU A 51 7.62 -13.92 -24.96
N THR A 52 8.80 -13.37 -24.63
CA THR A 52 9.19 -13.15 -23.23
C THR A 52 8.23 -12.20 -22.51
N ALA A 53 7.73 -11.14 -23.17
CA ALA A 53 6.75 -10.24 -22.58
C ALA A 53 5.39 -10.94 -22.33
N ALA A 54 4.92 -11.75 -23.28
CA ALA A 54 3.69 -12.51 -23.17
C ALA A 54 3.80 -13.59 -22.07
N VAL A 55 4.94 -14.28 -21.99
CA VAL A 55 5.25 -15.26 -20.94
C VAL A 55 5.31 -14.59 -19.57
N ASN A 56 5.98 -13.44 -19.42
CA ASN A 56 5.98 -12.70 -18.15
C ASN A 56 4.58 -12.23 -17.74
N LYS A 57 3.78 -11.77 -18.71
CA LYS A 57 2.39 -11.36 -18.44
C LYS A 57 1.55 -12.55 -17.98
N ALA A 58 1.62 -13.68 -18.69
CA ALA A 58 0.93 -14.92 -18.32
C ALA A 58 1.44 -15.45 -16.96
N HIS A 59 2.73 -15.33 -16.66
CA HIS A 59 3.32 -15.72 -15.39
C HIS A 59 2.81 -14.86 -14.24
N LYS A 60 2.73 -13.54 -14.45
CA LYS A 60 2.15 -12.62 -13.47
C LYS A 60 0.69 -12.95 -13.20
N THR A 61 -0.10 -13.19 -14.25
CA THR A 61 -1.50 -13.60 -14.12
C THR A 61 -1.64 -14.98 -13.45
N LEU A 62 -0.72 -15.93 -13.69
CA LEU A 62 -0.70 -17.22 -12.99
C LEU A 62 -0.33 -17.09 -11.52
N GLN A 63 0.53 -16.14 -11.14
CA GLN A 63 0.82 -15.82 -9.74
C GLN A 63 -0.40 -15.17 -9.08
N GLU A 64 -1.01 -14.19 -9.75
CA GLU A 64 -2.23 -13.53 -9.29
C GLU A 64 -3.43 -14.49 -9.18
N ALA A 65 -3.51 -15.52 -10.04
CA ALA A 65 -4.61 -16.51 -10.05
C ALA A 65 -4.34 -17.76 -9.20
N GLN A 66 -3.08 -18.12 -8.91
CA GLN A 66 -2.73 -19.22 -7.99
C GLN A 66 -2.58 -18.76 -6.53
N GLU A 67 -2.79 -17.48 -6.24
CA GLU A 67 -2.83 -16.96 -4.87
C GLU A 67 -4.27 -16.61 -4.45
N PRO A 68 -4.98 -17.48 -3.72
CA PRO A 68 -5.46 -17.08 -2.41
C PRO A 68 -4.25 -17.12 -1.47
N SER A 69 -3.71 -15.96 -1.08
CA SER A 69 -2.60 -15.82 -0.12
C SER A 69 -1.22 -16.36 -0.54
N LYS A 70 -0.33 -15.48 -0.98
CA LYS A 70 1.11 -15.56 -0.69
C LYS A 70 1.81 -14.19 -0.81
N VAL A 71 1.21 -13.19 -0.16
CA VAL A 71 2.00 -12.15 0.50
C VAL A 71 3.07 -12.85 1.33
N LYS A 72 4.31 -12.40 1.16
CA LYS A 72 5.53 -12.85 1.80
C LYS A 72 5.37 -12.74 3.34
N LEU A 73 4.76 -13.76 3.93
CA LEU A 73 4.68 -13.94 5.37
C LEU A 73 6.04 -14.40 5.88
N ILE A 74 6.62 -13.50 6.68
CA ILE A 74 7.50 -13.81 7.79
C ILE A 74 6.84 -14.96 8.59
N PRO A 75 7.59 -15.98 9.07
CA PRO A 75 7.02 -17.24 9.52
C PRO A 75 5.93 -17.06 10.57
N GLU A 76 4.80 -17.75 10.34
CA GLU A 76 3.71 -17.88 11.29
C GLU A 76 4.21 -18.56 12.58
N ASP A 77 4.25 -17.81 13.67
CA ASP A 77 4.01 -18.36 14.99
C ASP A 77 2.76 -17.67 15.56
N ASN A 78 1.65 -18.38 15.40
CA ASN A 78 0.69 -18.66 16.45
C ASN A 78 0.38 -17.55 17.49
N ALA A 79 -0.90 -17.18 17.52
CA ALA A 79 -1.63 -16.45 18.55
C ALA A 79 -1.70 -14.93 18.37
N SER A 80 -2.89 -14.48 17.93
CA SER A 80 -3.39 -13.10 18.02
C SER A 80 -2.72 -12.11 17.05
N THR A 81 -3.13 -12.10 15.77
CA THR A 81 -2.89 -10.94 14.90
C THR A 81 -3.81 -9.79 15.33
N SER A 82 -3.52 -9.25 16.49
CA SER A 82 -4.01 -7.97 16.97
C SER A 82 -3.57 -6.88 15.97
N SER A 83 -4.30 -5.77 15.93
CA SER A 83 -3.95 -4.54 15.18
C SER A 83 -2.49 -4.10 15.33
N ASP A 84 -1.83 -4.55 16.40
CA ASP A 84 -0.46 -4.20 16.80
C ASP A 84 0.60 -4.56 15.74
N SER A 85 0.51 -5.72 15.09
CA SER A 85 1.56 -6.18 14.14
C SER A 85 1.57 -5.44 12.80
N LEU A 86 0.43 -4.94 12.34
CA LEU A 86 0.35 -4.09 11.14
C LEU A 86 0.88 -2.69 11.45
N GLY A 87 0.60 -2.18 12.65
CA GLY A 87 1.10 -0.90 13.08
C GLY A 87 2.62 -0.87 13.20
N GLU A 88 3.22 -1.93 13.73
CA GLU A 88 4.67 -2.04 13.88
C GLU A 88 5.39 -2.05 12.52
N GLN A 89 4.89 -2.83 11.56
CA GLN A 89 5.42 -2.87 10.20
C GLN A 89 5.27 -1.53 9.46
N LEU A 90 4.10 -0.89 9.60
CA LEU A 90 3.86 0.41 8.98
C LEU A 90 4.75 1.48 9.62
N PHE A 91 4.95 1.43 10.94
CA PHE A 91 5.82 2.35 11.66
C PHE A 91 7.27 2.27 11.18
N GLU A 92 7.84 1.06 11.09
CA GLU A 92 9.21 0.87 10.60
C GLU A 92 9.37 1.43 9.18
N LEU A 93 8.40 1.17 8.30
CA LEU A 93 8.41 1.72 6.95
C LEU A 93 8.33 3.24 6.94
N VAL A 94 7.44 3.84 7.71
CA VAL A 94 7.32 5.31 7.81
C VAL A 94 8.58 5.92 8.44
N GLU A 95 9.25 5.23 9.37
CA GLU A 95 10.54 5.66 9.92
C GLU A 95 11.64 5.76 8.86
N LEU A 96 11.66 4.88 7.86
CA LEU A 96 12.61 4.99 6.75
C LEU A 96 12.47 6.32 5.98
N TYR A 97 11.26 6.90 5.94
CA TYR A 97 11.03 8.20 5.30
C TYR A 97 11.55 9.39 6.14
N ASN A 98 12.09 9.14 7.34
CA ASN A 98 12.73 10.16 8.19
C ASN A 98 11.87 11.41 8.42
N THR A 99 10.55 11.23 8.55
CA THR A 99 9.59 12.33 8.69
C THR A 99 9.62 13.00 10.07
N GLY A 100 10.21 12.34 11.08
CA GLY A 100 10.21 12.79 12.47
C GLY A 100 8.84 12.70 13.17
N HIS A 101 7.81 12.29 12.43
CA HIS A 101 6.42 12.18 12.90
C HIS A 101 5.84 10.79 12.64
N SER A 102 6.72 9.79 12.52
CA SER A 102 6.39 8.42 12.12
C SER A 102 5.25 7.84 12.95
N GLN A 103 5.27 8.06 14.28
CA GLN A 103 4.22 7.57 15.18
C GLN A 103 2.85 8.18 14.86
N LYS A 104 2.78 9.50 14.65
CA LYS A 104 1.53 10.21 14.36
C LYS A 104 1.00 9.85 12.97
N ILE A 105 1.89 9.81 11.98
CA ILE A 105 1.55 9.42 10.60
C ILE A 105 1.06 7.98 10.55
N THR A 106 1.76 7.06 11.23
CA THR A 106 1.35 5.66 11.32
C THR A 106 -0.02 5.52 11.98
N GLY A 107 -0.30 6.28 13.05
CA GLY A 107 -1.63 6.33 13.67
C GLY A 107 -2.72 6.76 12.68
N MET A 108 -2.50 7.88 11.97
CA MET A 108 -3.44 8.38 10.95
C MET A 108 -3.69 7.37 9.82
N LEU A 109 -2.67 6.60 9.44
CA LEU A 109 -2.78 5.56 8.42
C LEU A 109 -3.50 4.32 8.95
N LEU A 110 -3.27 3.93 10.20
CA LEU A 110 -3.92 2.80 10.86
C LEU A 110 -5.40 3.05 11.18
N GLU A 111 -5.80 4.32 11.34
CA GLU A 111 -7.21 4.70 11.44
C GLU A 111 -7.99 4.47 10.14
N GLN A 112 -7.30 4.19 9.02
CA GLN A 112 -7.95 3.77 7.77
C GLN A 112 -8.36 2.29 7.81
N GLN A 113 -9.09 1.84 6.79
CA GLN A 113 -9.48 0.43 6.68
C GLN A 113 -8.25 -0.48 6.59
N LYS A 114 -8.35 -1.66 7.23
CA LYS A 114 -7.28 -2.67 7.24
C LYS A 114 -6.80 -3.03 5.83
N ASP A 115 -7.72 -3.11 4.87
CA ASP A 115 -7.39 -3.38 3.46
C ASP A 115 -6.57 -2.25 2.83
N SER A 116 -6.84 -1.00 3.18
CA SER A 116 -6.05 0.16 2.73
C SER A 116 -4.62 0.09 3.26
N VAL A 117 -4.44 -0.28 4.54
CA VAL A 117 -3.11 -0.46 5.15
C VAL A 117 -2.34 -1.58 4.48
N ILE A 118 -2.99 -2.71 4.16
CA ILE A 118 -2.33 -3.81 3.45
C ILE A 118 -1.93 -3.39 2.04
N ASN A 119 -2.78 -2.63 1.35
CA ASN A 119 -2.47 -2.11 0.02
C ASN A 119 -1.30 -1.11 0.05
N LEU A 120 -1.23 -0.29 1.09
CA LEU A 120 -0.10 0.62 1.37
C LEU A 120 1.21 -0.15 1.58
N LEU A 121 1.19 -1.22 2.37
CA LEU A 121 2.36 -2.07 2.58
C LEU A 121 2.79 -2.79 1.29
N SER A 122 1.87 -3.00 0.35
CA SER A 122 2.12 -3.68 -0.92
C SER A 122 2.67 -2.73 -2.00
N ASP A 123 2.28 -1.45 -1.97
CA ASP A 123 2.68 -0.44 -2.95
C ASP A 123 3.44 0.72 -2.29
N SER A 124 4.77 0.74 -2.44
CA SER A 124 5.62 1.82 -1.90
C SER A 124 5.28 3.21 -2.45
N LYS A 125 4.76 3.34 -3.67
CA LYS A 125 4.39 4.67 -4.19
C LYS A 125 3.13 5.19 -3.52
N LEU A 126 2.14 4.32 -3.34
CA LEU A 126 0.92 4.65 -2.63
C LEU A 126 1.24 4.99 -1.16
N LEU A 127 2.17 4.24 -0.55
CA LEU A 127 2.68 4.54 0.79
C LEU A 127 3.33 5.92 0.87
N ASP A 128 4.23 6.26 -0.06
CA ASP A 128 4.87 7.57 -0.11
C ASP A 128 3.82 8.69 -0.26
N GLU A 129 2.84 8.54 -1.14
CA GLU A 129 1.77 9.53 -1.35
C GLU A 129 0.93 9.72 -0.09
N GLN A 130 0.55 8.62 0.57
CA GLN A 130 -0.23 8.67 1.81
C GLN A 130 0.58 9.22 3.00
N ILE A 131 1.87 8.91 3.11
CA ILE A 131 2.77 9.52 4.10
C ILE A 131 2.86 11.03 3.86
N ASN A 132 3.05 11.46 2.62
CA ASN A 132 3.11 12.88 2.27
C ASN A 132 1.79 13.59 2.60
N GLN A 133 0.64 12.99 2.30
CA GLN A 133 -0.67 13.56 2.60
C GLN A 133 -0.91 13.69 4.12
N ALA A 134 -0.57 12.67 4.90
CA ALA A 134 -0.67 12.70 6.35
C ALA A 134 0.29 13.74 6.95
N LEU A 135 1.52 13.82 6.43
CA LEU A 135 2.52 14.79 6.84
C LEU A 135 2.10 16.23 6.53
N GLU A 136 1.51 16.49 5.36
CA GLU A 136 0.99 17.81 5.00
C GLU A 136 -0.13 18.25 5.94
N THR A 137 -1.10 17.36 6.19
CA THR A 137 -2.20 17.59 7.14
C THR A 137 -1.66 17.89 8.54
N LEU A 138 -0.70 17.10 9.02
CA LEU A 138 -0.08 17.27 10.32
C LEU A 138 0.68 18.60 10.42
N LYS A 139 1.42 18.99 9.38
CA LYS A 139 2.14 20.27 9.33
C LYS A 139 1.18 21.46 9.30
N GLU A 140 0.10 21.36 8.53
CA GLU A 140 -0.92 22.41 8.46
C GLU A 140 -1.58 22.59 9.82
N LEU A 141 -2.07 21.50 10.42
CA LEU A 141 -2.67 21.52 11.75
C LEU A 141 -1.69 22.09 12.79
N PHE A 142 -0.45 21.60 12.82
CA PHE A 142 0.56 22.07 13.76
C PHE A 142 0.86 23.57 13.58
N SER A 143 0.93 24.04 12.33
CA SER A 143 1.15 25.46 12.02
C SER A 143 0.01 26.33 12.55
N LEU A 144 -1.24 25.90 12.33
CA LEU A 144 -2.42 26.62 12.80
C LEU A 144 -2.52 26.61 14.34
N VAL A 145 -2.31 25.45 14.97
CA VAL A 145 -2.28 25.33 16.43
C VAL A 145 -1.16 26.21 17.01
N LYS A 146 0.03 26.20 16.41
CA LYS A 146 1.17 27.03 16.85
C LYS A 146 0.88 28.53 16.79
N GLN A 147 0.06 28.99 15.83
CA GLN A 147 -0.38 30.39 15.79
C GLN A 147 -1.28 30.76 16.98
N ILE A 148 -2.02 29.80 17.52
CA ILE A 148 -2.93 30.00 18.65
C ILE A 148 -2.18 29.80 19.98
N ASN A 149 -1.38 28.74 20.08
CA ASN A 149 -0.61 28.41 21.26
C ASN A 149 0.72 27.73 20.87
N GLN A 150 1.82 28.48 20.99
CA GLN A 150 3.15 27.99 20.65
C GLN A 150 3.72 27.02 21.70
N ASP A 151 3.45 27.27 22.99
CA ASP A 151 4.04 26.50 24.11
C ASP A 151 3.61 25.04 24.10
N HIS A 152 2.32 24.76 23.84
CA HIS A 152 1.77 23.41 23.85
C HIS A 152 1.40 22.88 22.46
N ALA A 153 1.96 23.47 21.39
CA ALA A 153 1.55 23.15 20.03
C ALA A 153 1.65 21.66 19.69
N ASN A 154 2.71 20.97 20.13
CA ASN A 154 2.93 19.56 19.80
C ASN A 154 1.95 18.63 20.54
N ASP A 155 1.70 18.92 21.82
CA ASP A 155 0.79 18.15 22.66
C ASP A 155 -0.66 18.35 22.20
N ILE A 156 -1.06 19.60 21.96
CA ILE A 156 -2.38 19.95 21.44
C ILE A 156 -2.60 19.31 20.08
N THR A 157 -1.61 19.41 19.17
CA THR A 157 -1.71 18.76 17.86
C THR A 157 -1.84 17.24 18.02
N GLY A 158 -1.14 16.62 18.98
CA GLY A 158 -1.32 15.20 19.31
C GLY A 158 -2.76 14.87 19.72
N MET A 159 -3.33 15.62 20.67
CA MET A 159 -4.70 15.42 21.15
C MET A 159 -5.76 15.65 20.07
N LEU A 160 -5.53 16.62 19.17
CA LEU A 160 -6.44 16.87 18.06
C LEU A 160 -6.38 15.76 17.01
N LEU A 161 -5.22 15.13 16.81
CA LEU A 161 -5.07 14.00 15.91
C LEU A 161 -5.73 12.72 16.44
N GLU A 162 -6.09 12.65 17.72
CA GLU A 162 -6.93 11.56 18.26
C GLU A 162 -8.41 11.71 17.86
N MET A 163 -8.78 12.81 17.19
CA MET A 163 -10.12 13.00 16.63
C MET A 163 -10.21 12.38 15.23
N ASP A 164 -11.38 11.85 14.87
CA ASP A 164 -11.60 11.29 13.55
C ASP A 164 -11.30 12.28 12.41
N GLN A 165 -10.86 11.76 11.26
CA GLN A 165 -10.53 12.53 10.05
C GLN A 165 -11.61 13.57 9.65
N THR A 166 -12.89 13.27 9.88
CA THR A 166 -14.00 14.20 9.57
C THR A 166 -14.01 15.41 10.50
N ALA A 167 -13.69 15.22 11.77
CA ALA A 167 -13.61 16.31 12.74
C ALA A 167 -12.36 17.16 12.49
N LEU A 168 -11.23 16.53 12.18
CA LEU A 168 -10.00 17.21 11.75
C LEU A 168 -10.26 18.11 10.53
N ASN A 169 -10.93 17.61 9.49
CA ASN A 169 -11.25 18.42 8.32
C ASN A 169 -12.20 19.60 8.63
N GLN A 170 -13.13 19.42 9.59
CA GLN A 170 -14.01 20.51 10.01
C GLN A 170 -13.26 21.62 10.73
N ILE A 171 -12.35 21.28 11.66
CA ILE A 171 -11.56 22.30 12.37
C ILE A 171 -10.53 22.97 11.45
N LEU A 172 -10.03 22.27 10.43
CA LEU A 172 -9.17 22.88 9.41
C LEU A 172 -9.94 23.85 8.50
N CYS A 173 -11.23 23.57 8.24
CA CYS A 173 -12.11 24.47 7.48
C CYS A 173 -12.61 25.68 8.29
N ASP A 174 -12.79 25.56 9.61
CA ASP A 174 -13.33 26.62 10.47
C ASP A 174 -12.36 27.00 11.60
N ARG A 175 -11.79 28.21 11.50
CA ARG A 175 -10.86 28.74 12.48
C ARG A 175 -11.45 28.86 13.89
N SER A 176 -12.74 29.17 14.01
CA SER A 176 -13.41 29.30 15.32
C SER A 176 -13.51 27.93 16.00
N MET A 177 -13.80 26.88 15.22
CA MET A 177 -13.83 25.51 15.73
C MET A 177 -12.43 25.03 16.14
N LEU A 178 -11.40 25.38 15.36
CA LEU A 178 -10.02 25.09 15.73
C LEU A 178 -9.63 25.78 17.04
N GLU A 179 -9.91 27.08 17.19
CA GLU A 179 -9.62 27.81 18.43
C GLU A 179 -10.32 27.19 19.63
N ALA A 180 -11.60 26.81 19.49
CA ALA A 180 -12.33 26.11 20.54
C ALA A 180 -11.70 24.75 20.90
N ALA A 181 -11.27 23.98 19.90
CA ALA A 181 -10.63 22.69 20.10
C ALA A 181 -9.26 22.84 20.79
N VAL A 182 -8.47 23.83 20.37
CA VAL A 182 -7.18 24.19 21.00
C VAL A 182 -7.36 24.62 22.45
N GLN A 183 -8.35 25.47 22.75
CA GLN A 183 -8.65 25.89 24.13
C GLN A 183 -9.11 24.72 25.01
N LYS A 184 -9.87 23.78 24.44
CA LYS A 184 -10.32 22.57 25.14
C LYS A 184 -9.14 21.65 25.47
N ALA A 185 -8.25 21.41 24.50
CA ALA A 185 -7.02 20.62 24.71
C ALA A 185 -6.08 21.31 25.72
N LEU A 186 -5.93 22.63 25.64
CA LEU A 186 -5.14 23.40 26.59
C LEU A 186 -5.72 23.31 28.02
N SER A 187 -7.04 23.38 28.15
CA SER A 187 -7.70 23.21 29.45
C SER A 187 -7.38 21.83 30.05
N ALA A 188 -7.41 20.76 29.24
CA ALA A 188 -7.03 19.41 29.67
C ALA A 188 -5.56 19.34 30.15
N LEU A 189 -4.63 19.93 29.40
CA LEU A 189 -3.21 19.99 29.75
C LEU A 189 -2.93 20.76 31.05
N THR A 190 -3.63 21.88 31.27
CA THR A 190 -3.47 22.68 32.49
C THR A 190 -4.11 22.01 33.71
N SER A 191 -5.22 21.29 33.55
CA SER A 191 -5.87 20.56 34.65
C SER A 191 -5.01 19.43 35.21
N ASP A 192 -4.26 18.71 34.36
CA ASP A 192 -3.32 17.66 34.80
C ASP A 192 -2.12 18.21 35.58
N THR A 193 -1.73 19.47 35.33
CA THR A 193 -0.57 20.09 36.01
C THR A 193 -0.90 20.61 37.41
N THR A 194 -2.18 20.91 37.70
CA THR A 194 -2.62 21.46 39.00
C THR A 194 -2.99 20.43 40.06
N ALA A 195 -2.91 19.12 39.76
CA ALA A 195 -3.15 18.05 40.73
C ALA A 195 -1.82 17.51 41.29
N LYS A 196 -1.04 18.35 41.98
CA LYS A 196 0.09 17.87 42.79
C LYS A 196 0.29 18.71 44.04
#